data_AF-A0AAC9R0S3-F1
#
_entry.id   AF-A0AAC9R0S3-F1
#
_cell.length_a   1.000
_cell.length_b   1.000
_cell.length_c   1.000
_cell.angle_alpha   90.00
_cell.angle_beta   90.00
_cell.angle_gamma   90.00
#
_symmetry.space_group_name_H-M   'P 1'
#
loop_
_entity.id
_entity.type
_entity.pdbx_description
1 polymer ?
#
loop_
_entity_poly.entity_id
_entity_poly.type
_entity_poly.pdbx_seq_one_letter_code
_entity_poly.pdbx_strand_id
1 'polypeptide(L)'
;MNAQEISSSEKAENYTVTPNFGISQKKETYNFYDMKLAPKASDNFELRLNNESNQPQTFQIEINNATTNSNGIVDYTQSKFKKDPSMKLDLKDLIKNDSPQLTVGGHQSHTVRFHLTMPDQAFNGILLGGIVVCPVQEKKKVKAYKTSLSIQLRFGLPKMIHLFTPN
;
A
#
# COMPACT_ATOMS: atom_id res chain seq x y z
N MET A 1 -18.91 -43.11 -16.61
CA MET A 1 -18.18 -42.28 -17.60
C MET A 1 -18.08 -40.89 -16.97
N ASN A 2 -17.02 -40.63 -16.18
CA ASN A 2 -15.82 -39.83 -16.52
C ASN A 2 -16.20 -38.53 -17.27
N ALA A 3 -15.83 -37.32 -16.86
CA ALA A 3 -14.65 -36.82 -16.15
C ALA A 3 -15.05 -35.53 -15.37
N GLN A 4 -14.34 -35.01 -14.36
CA GLN A 4 -12.90 -34.97 -14.16
C GLN A 4 -12.64 -34.59 -12.69
N GLU A 5 -11.88 -35.42 -11.97
CA GLU A 5 -11.17 -35.01 -10.76
C GLU A 5 -10.20 -33.89 -11.15
N ILE A 6 -10.31 -32.73 -10.51
CA ILE A 6 -9.27 -31.71 -10.60
C ILE A 6 -8.34 -31.91 -9.40
N SER A 7 -7.26 -32.61 -9.71
CA SER A 7 -6.05 -32.76 -8.92
C SER A 7 -5.42 -31.39 -8.58
N SER A 8 -5.08 -31.24 -7.31
CA SER A 8 -4.13 -30.34 -6.67
C SER A 8 -3.08 -29.67 -7.59
N SER A 9 -3.11 -28.34 -7.73
CA SER A 9 -1.89 -27.53 -7.89
C SER A 9 -2.10 -26.05 -7.48
N GLU A 10 -1.43 -25.67 -6.39
CA GLU A 10 -0.84 -24.35 -6.06
C GLU A 10 -1.67 -23.05 -6.26
N LYS A 11 -2.45 -22.68 -5.23
CA LYS A 11 -2.53 -21.27 -4.78
C LYS A 11 -2.01 -21.21 -3.34
N ALA A 12 -0.76 -20.81 -3.15
CA ALA A 12 -0.21 -20.54 -1.81
C ALA A 12 -0.25 -19.03 -1.51
N GLU A 13 -1.45 -18.45 -1.52
CA GLU A 13 -1.71 -17.21 -0.78
C GLU A 13 -2.28 -17.60 0.58
N ASN A 14 -1.43 -18.07 1.49
CA ASN A 14 -1.88 -18.37 2.86
C ASN A 14 -1.94 -17.09 3.71
N TYR A 15 -2.22 -15.94 3.10
CA TYR A 15 -2.35 -14.68 3.80
C TYR A 15 -3.21 -13.70 3.00
N THR A 16 -3.93 -12.84 3.70
CA THR A 16 -4.74 -11.77 3.11
C THR A 16 -4.32 -10.41 3.64
N VAL A 17 -4.51 -9.40 2.79
CA VAL A 17 -4.12 -8.01 3.03
C VAL A 17 -5.34 -7.13 2.79
N THR A 18 -5.79 -6.42 3.82
CA THR A 18 -6.98 -5.57 3.76
C THR A 18 -6.66 -4.15 4.21
N PRO A 19 -7.05 -3.12 3.45
CA PRO A 19 -6.94 -1.73 3.91
C PRO A 19 -7.79 -1.51 5.17
N ASN A 20 -7.26 -0.72 6.10
CA ASN A 20 -8.05 -0.02 7.10
C ASN A 20 -7.78 1.49 6.97
N PHE A 21 -8.85 2.24 6.70
CA PHE A 21 -8.75 3.59 6.16
C PHE A 21 -8.56 4.66 7.25
N GLY A 22 -7.69 5.63 6.98
CA GLY A 22 -7.55 6.85 7.78
C GLY A 22 -8.64 7.88 7.51
N ILE A 23 -8.57 9.02 8.20
CA ILE A 23 -9.61 10.07 8.12
C ILE A 23 -9.63 10.80 6.76
N SER A 24 -8.49 10.80 6.05
CA SER A 24 -8.33 11.50 4.77
C SER A 24 -8.74 10.65 3.57
N GLN A 25 -9.24 9.43 3.82
CA GLN A 25 -9.74 8.54 2.79
C GLN A 25 -10.99 9.12 2.13
N LYS A 26 -11.03 9.10 0.79
CA LYS A 26 -12.22 9.48 0.03
C LYS A 26 -13.36 8.50 0.29
N LYS A 27 -14.60 9.00 0.36
CA LYS A 27 -15.80 8.15 0.42
C LYS A 27 -15.91 7.26 -0.82
N GLU A 28 -16.53 6.09 -0.66
CA GLU A 28 -16.87 5.13 -1.74
C GLU A 28 -15.67 4.37 -2.35
N THR A 29 -14.55 4.32 -1.65
CA THR A 29 -13.40 3.45 -1.98
C THR A 29 -13.25 2.36 -0.92
N TYR A 30 -13.08 1.11 -1.34
CA TYR A 30 -13.19 -0.05 -0.43
C TYR A 30 -11.98 -0.98 -0.44
N ASN A 31 -11.11 -0.89 -1.44
CA ASN A 31 -10.04 -1.86 -1.69
C ASN A 31 -8.69 -1.22 -2.04
N PHE A 32 -8.53 0.09 -1.90
CA PHE A 32 -7.27 0.83 -2.07
C PHE A 32 -7.34 2.18 -1.34
N TYR A 33 -6.18 2.79 -1.07
CA TYR A 33 -6.14 4.11 -0.44
C TYR A 33 -6.26 5.22 -1.50
N ASP A 34 -7.22 6.13 -1.35
CA ASP A 34 -7.40 7.36 -2.15
C ASP A 34 -7.48 8.51 -1.16
N MET A 35 -6.31 9.05 -0.81
CA MET A 35 -6.16 10.02 0.25
C MET A 35 -5.98 11.42 -0.32
N LYS A 36 -6.67 12.40 0.27
CA LYS A 36 -6.49 13.82 -0.08
C LYS A 36 -6.14 14.62 1.15
N LEU A 37 -4.93 15.18 1.18
CA LEU A 37 -4.44 15.97 2.31
C LEU A 37 -3.91 17.33 1.85
N ALA A 38 -3.96 18.30 2.77
CA ALA A 38 -3.38 19.63 2.60
C ALA A 38 -1.86 19.61 2.88
N PRO A 39 -1.10 20.64 2.44
CA PRO A 39 0.29 20.80 2.85
C PRO A 39 0.43 20.75 4.38
N LYS A 40 1.50 20.15 4.89
CA LYS A 40 1.79 19.95 6.33
C LYS A 40 0.79 19.07 7.09
N ALA A 41 -0.33 18.66 6.48
CA ALA A 41 -1.27 17.76 7.13
C ALA A 41 -0.65 16.37 7.29
N SER A 42 -1.10 15.66 8.32
CA SER A 42 -0.72 14.27 8.56
C SER A 42 -1.97 13.42 8.78
N ASP A 43 -1.87 12.14 8.47
CA ASP A 43 -2.91 11.15 8.71
C ASP A 43 -2.28 9.81 9.05
N ASN A 44 -3.03 9.01 9.80
CA ASN A 44 -2.67 7.64 10.12
C ASN A 44 -3.63 6.72 9.40
N PHE A 45 -3.08 5.73 8.71
CA PHE A 45 -3.86 4.68 8.07
C PHE A 45 -3.22 3.33 8.35
N GLU A 46 -3.97 2.25 8.13
CA GLU A 46 -3.58 0.95 8.63
C GLU A 46 -3.81 -0.14 7.57
N LEU A 47 -3.11 -1.25 7.71
CA LEU A 47 -3.29 -2.45 6.92
C LEU A 47 -3.49 -3.63 7.87
N ARG A 48 -4.53 -4.41 7.63
CA ARG A 48 -4.74 -5.68 8.33
C ARG A 48 -4.12 -6.79 7.51
N LEU A 49 -3.15 -7.47 8.11
CA LEU A 49 -2.50 -8.66 7.58
C LEU A 49 -3.04 -9.88 8.33
N ASN A 50 -3.65 -10.80 7.62
CA ASN A 50 -4.13 -12.06 8.19
C ASN A 50 -3.28 -13.21 7.68
N ASN A 51 -2.68 -14.00 8.57
CA ASN A 51 -1.99 -15.23 8.21
C ASN A 51 -2.99 -16.39 8.27
N GLU A 52 -3.29 -16.98 7.13
CA GLU A 52 -4.24 -18.09 6.95
C GLU A 52 -3.55 -19.45 7.00
N SER A 53 -2.21 -19.48 7.11
CA SER A 53 -1.47 -20.72 7.30
C SER A 53 -1.56 -21.21 8.75
N ASN A 54 -1.27 -22.50 8.94
CA ASN A 54 -1.13 -23.11 10.26
C ASN A 54 0.19 -22.74 10.97
N GLN A 55 1.11 -22.05 10.30
CA GLN A 55 2.47 -21.82 10.80
C GLN A 55 2.74 -20.31 10.92
N PRO A 56 3.62 -19.88 11.83
CA PRO A 56 4.08 -18.49 11.83
C PRO A 56 4.74 -18.12 10.50
N GLN A 57 4.42 -16.93 9.99
CA GLN A 57 5.03 -16.39 8.77
C GLN A 57 5.62 -15.01 9.05
N THR A 58 6.85 -14.80 8.59
CA THR A 58 7.48 -13.48 8.60
C THR A 58 7.17 -12.76 7.29
N PHE A 59 6.74 -11.51 7.38
CA PHE A 59 6.40 -10.67 6.24
C PHE A 59 7.29 -9.43 6.21
N GLN A 60 7.74 -9.06 5.02
CA GLN A 60 8.37 -7.79 4.71
C GLN A 60 7.33 -6.88 4.06
N ILE A 61 7.32 -5.60 4.47
CA ILE A 61 6.37 -4.60 4.03
C ILE A 61 7.13 -3.42 3.44
N GLU A 62 6.92 -3.17 2.15
CA GLU A 62 7.58 -2.11 1.41
C GLU A 62 6.54 -1.13 0.86
N ILE A 63 6.82 0.17 0.95
CA ILE A 63 6.05 1.20 0.27
C ILE A 63 6.80 1.53 -1.01
N ASN A 64 6.20 1.45 -2.18
CA ASN A 64 6.87 1.75 -3.45
C ASN A 64 6.02 2.72 -4.29
N ASN A 65 6.69 3.56 -5.06
CA ASN A 65 6.02 4.37 -6.07
C ASN A 65 5.63 3.53 -7.27
N ALA A 66 4.52 3.90 -7.90
CA ALA A 66 4.08 3.29 -9.13
C ALA A 66 5.07 3.66 -10.24
N THR A 67 5.50 2.66 -10.98
CA THR A 67 6.33 2.81 -12.17
C THR A 67 5.60 2.23 -13.37
N THR A 68 6.03 2.56 -14.58
CA THR A 68 5.52 1.90 -15.79
C THR A 68 6.61 1.00 -16.33
N ASN A 69 6.32 -0.29 -16.50
CA ASN A 69 7.27 -1.23 -17.08
C ASN A 69 7.35 -1.06 -18.61
N SER A 70 8.27 -1.77 -19.25
CA SER A 70 8.51 -1.69 -20.70
C SER A 70 7.30 -2.03 -21.57
N ASN A 71 6.30 -2.72 -21.00
CA ASN A 71 5.08 -3.11 -21.69
C ASN A 71 3.93 -2.10 -21.47
N GLY A 72 4.21 -0.95 -20.85
CA GLY A 72 3.20 0.07 -20.57
C GLY A 72 2.29 -0.25 -19.37
N ILE A 73 2.59 -1.30 -18.60
CA ILE A 73 1.79 -1.71 -17.45
C ILE A 73 2.33 -1.05 -16.18
N VAL A 74 1.42 -0.55 -15.33
CA VAL A 74 1.77 0.03 -14.03
C VAL A 74 2.24 -1.07 -13.08
N ASP A 75 3.43 -0.88 -12.50
CA ASP A 75 4.09 -1.79 -11.58
C ASP A 75 4.38 -1.10 -10.24
N TYR A 76 3.89 -1.72 -9.16
CA TYR A 76 4.00 -1.25 -7.78
C TYR A 76 5.04 -2.03 -6.98
N THR A 77 5.67 -3.05 -7.57
CA THR A 77 6.54 -4.02 -6.88
C THR A 77 8.02 -3.68 -6.98
N GLN A 78 8.38 -2.69 -7.80
CA GLN A 78 9.75 -2.26 -8.02
C GLN A 78 10.19 -1.27 -6.95
N SER A 79 11.16 -1.67 -6.15
CA SER A 79 11.78 -0.81 -5.14
C SER A 79 12.96 0.01 -5.69
N LYS A 80 13.48 -0.34 -6.87
CA LYS A 80 14.59 0.33 -7.57
C LYS A 80 14.20 0.64 -9.00
N PHE A 81 14.13 1.92 -9.33
CA PHE A 81 13.91 2.40 -10.69
C PHE A 81 14.69 3.71 -10.87
N LYS A 82 14.97 4.07 -12.13
CA LYS A 82 15.56 5.37 -12.43
C LYS A 82 14.49 6.43 -12.19
N LYS A 83 14.65 7.23 -11.12
CA LYS A 83 13.76 8.35 -10.85
C LYS A 83 13.80 9.33 -12.03
N ASP A 84 12.62 9.67 -12.55
CA ASP A 84 12.50 10.75 -13.50
C ASP A 84 12.86 12.08 -12.82
N PRO A 85 13.61 13.00 -13.44
CA PRO A 85 13.96 14.29 -12.82
C PRO A 85 12.75 15.13 -12.40
N SER A 86 11.59 14.94 -13.03
CA SER A 86 10.33 15.60 -12.65
C SER A 86 9.71 15.02 -11.38
N MET A 87 10.10 13.80 -10.98
CA MET A 87 9.60 13.12 -9.79
C MET A 87 10.32 13.64 -8.53
N LYS A 88 9.80 14.76 -8.01
CA LYS A 88 10.38 15.45 -6.84
C LYS A 88 10.02 14.81 -5.49
N LEU A 89 9.06 13.89 -5.46
CA LEU A 89 8.54 13.28 -4.24
C LEU A 89 8.46 11.76 -4.37
N ASP A 90 8.85 11.07 -3.31
CA ASP A 90 8.78 9.62 -3.14
C ASP A 90 7.79 9.30 -2.02
N LEU A 91 6.95 8.28 -2.18
CA LEU A 91 6.01 7.89 -1.13
C LEU A 91 6.73 7.37 0.11
N LYS A 92 7.93 6.80 -0.06
CA LYS A 92 8.79 6.36 1.06
C LYS A 92 9.22 7.52 1.96
N ASP A 93 9.30 8.73 1.41
CA ASP A 93 9.68 9.93 2.17
C ASP A 93 8.47 10.50 2.94
N LEU A 94 7.25 10.23 2.47
CA LEU A 94 6.01 10.75 3.04
C LEU A 94 5.35 9.79 4.03
N ILE A 95 5.55 8.48 3.86
CA ILE A 95 4.89 7.44 4.64
C ILE A 95 5.94 6.69 5.45
N LYS A 96 5.84 6.77 6.78
CA LYS A 96 6.63 5.97 7.70
C LYS A 96 5.86 4.70 8.07
N ASN A 97 6.58 3.58 8.10
CA ASN A 97 6.10 2.29 8.57
C ASN A 97 6.95 1.87 9.77
N ASP A 98 6.31 1.69 10.93
CA ASP A 98 7.00 1.30 12.16
C ASP A 98 7.36 -0.20 12.19
N SER A 99 6.72 -1.00 11.31
CA SER A 99 6.89 -2.44 11.22
C SER A 99 7.24 -2.88 9.78
N PRO A 100 8.45 -2.54 9.27
CA PRO A 100 8.90 -2.94 7.92
C PRO A 100 9.06 -4.46 7.77
N GLN A 101 9.22 -5.17 8.88
CA GLN A 101 9.23 -6.63 8.94
C GLN A 101 8.54 -7.08 10.22
N LEU A 102 7.67 -8.08 10.14
CA LEU A 102 6.98 -8.62 11.31
C LEU A 102 6.63 -10.10 11.13
N THR A 103 6.51 -10.83 12.24
CA THR A 103 6.04 -12.23 12.24
C THR A 103 4.59 -12.28 12.73
N VAL A 104 3.72 -12.95 11.96
CA VAL A 104 2.34 -13.23 12.35
C VAL A 104 2.21 -14.74 12.58
N GLY A 105 1.72 -15.15 13.74
CA GLY A 105 1.45 -16.57 14.01
C GLY A 105 0.39 -17.14 13.06
N GLY A 106 0.32 -18.47 12.98
CA GLY A 106 -0.69 -19.14 12.16
C GLY A 106 -2.11 -18.81 12.63
N HIS A 107 -3.03 -18.57 11.68
CA HIS A 107 -4.42 -18.14 11.93
C HIS A 107 -4.55 -16.85 12.75
N GLN A 108 -3.50 -16.03 12.81
CA GLN A 108 -3.53 -14.75 13.51
C GLN A 108 -3.60 -13.58 12.53
N SER A 109 -4.14 -12.47 13.02
CA SER A 109 -4.09 -11.18 12.32
C SER A 109 -3.14 -10.21 13.03
N HIS A 110 -2.51 -9.33 12.27
CA HIS A 110 -1.75 -8.19 12.77
C HIS A 110 -2.14 -6.91 12.02
N THR A 111 -2.23 -5.80 12.74
CA THR A 111 -2.52 -4.48 12.16
C THR A 111 -1.24 -3.68 12.07
N VAL A 112 -0.87 -3.29 10.86
CA VAL A 112 0.30 -2.47 10.55
C VAL A 112 -0.14 -1.03 10.42
N ARG A 113 0.54 -0.12 11.13
CA ARG A 113 0.23 1.31 11.13
C ARG A 113 1.21 2.07 10.26
N PHE A 114 0.68 3.04 9.53
CA PHE A 114 1.45 3.95 8.69
C PHE A 114 1.17 5.39 9.09
N HIS A 115 2.23 6.18 9.12
CA HIS A 115 2.20 7.60 9.40
C HIS A 115 2.50 8.38 8.12
N LEU A 116 1.48 9.04 7.56
CA LEU A 116 1.60 9.89 6.39
C LEU A 116 1.78 11.35 6.82
N THR A 117 2.81 12.02 6.30
CA THR A 117 3.03 13.46 6.48
C THR A 117 3.24 14.12 5.13
N MET A 118 2.42 15.12 4.82
CA MET A 118 2.54 15.91 3.60
C MET A 118 3.66 16.96 3.71
N PRO A 119 4.44 17.19 2.64
CA PRO A 119 5.45 18.24 2.63
C PRO A 119 4.82 19.63 2.68
N ASP A 120 5.65 20.62 2.99
CA ASP A 120 5.28 22.04 3.01
C ASP A 120 4.88 22.56 1.63
N GLN A 121 5.61 22.15 0.60
CA GLN A 121 5.39 22.61 -0.75
C GLN A 121 4.29 21.79 -1.41
N ALA A 122 3.21 22.46 -1.80
CA ALA A 122 2.17 21.85 -2.61
C ALA A 122 2.71 21.44 -3.98
N PHE A 123 2.26 20.30 -4.48
CA PHE A 123 2.41 19.92 -5.88
C PHE A 123 1.04 19.77 -6.54
N ASN A 124 0.95 20.12 -7.82
CA ASN A 124 -0.25 19.89 -8.59
C ASN A 124 -0.16 18.52 -9.25
N GLY A 125 -0.90 17.54 -8.75
CA GLY A 125 -0.91 16.19 -9.30
C GLY A 125 -1.37 15.11 -8.34
N ILE A 126 -1.10 13.87 -8.75
CA ILE A 126 -1.41 12.65 -8.01
C ILE A 126 -0.12 11.85 -7.88
N LEU A 127 0.21 11.44 -6.66
CA LEU A 127 1.30 10.50 -6.41
C LEU A 127 0.72 9.09 -6.26
N LEU A 128 1.10 8.19 -7.17
CA LEU A 128 0.66 6.80 -7.18
C LEU A 128 1.75 5.88 -6.63
N GLY A 129 1.33 4.85 -5.92
CA GLY A 129 2.20 3.79 -5.43
C GLY A 129 1.43 2.65 -4.80
N GLY A 130 2.09 1.87 -3.97
CA GLY A 130 1.46 0.78 -3.26
C GLY A 130 2.28 0.27 -2.08
N ILE A 131 1.58 -0.38 -1.16
CA ILE A 131 2.18 -1.17 -0.09
C ILE A 131 2.27 -2.60 -0.58
N VAL A 132 3.48 -3.12 -0.65
CA VAL A 132 3.81 -4.47 -1.06
C VAL A 132 4.11 -5.29 0.18
N VAL A 133 3.36 -6.36 0.38
CA VAL A 133 3.57 -7.35 1.44
C VAL A 133 4.14 -8.61 0.81
N CYS A 134 5.27 -9.07 1.33
CA CYS A 134 5.99 -10.23 0.83
C CYS A 134 6.34 -11.17 1.99
N PRO A 135 5.98 -12.47 1.95
CA PRO A 135 6.51 -13.45 2.89
C PRO A 135 8.04 -13.57 2.72
N VAL A 136 8.78 -13.50 3.82
CA VAL A 136 10.21 -13.80 3.86
C VAL A 136 10.36 -15.32 3.85
N GLN A 137 11.02 -15.86 2.84
CA GLN A 137 11.24 -17.31 2.74
C GLN A 137 12.56 -17.73 3.36
N GLU A 138 12.51 -18.74 4.21
CA GLU A 138 13.69 -19.50 4.60
C GLU A 138 13.97 -20.61 3.57
N LYS A 139 15.01 -20.41 2.73
CA LYS A 139 15.81 -21.41 1.99
C LYS A 139 15.11 -22.58 1.25
N LYS A 140 13.78 -22.60 1.09
CA LYS A 140 13.06 -23.56 0.24
C LYS A 140 12.59 -22.88 -1.04
N LYS A 141 12.85 -23.51 -2.19
CA LYS A 141 12.51 -23.02 -3.55
C LYS A 141 10.99 -23.06 -3.81
N VAL A 142 10.22 -22.26 -3.11
CA VAL A 142 8.79 -22.03 -3.42
C VAL A 142 8.66 -20.62 -3.97
N LYS A 143 7.78 -20.36 -4.94
CA LYS A 143 7.57 -18.98 -5.43
C LYS A 143 7.01 -18.12 -4.28
N ALA A 144 7.65 -16.99 -3.98
CA ALA A 144 7.12 -16.02 -3.02
C ALA A 144 6.06 -15.18 -3.71
N TYR A 145 4.81 -15.31 -3.30
CA TYR A 145 3.70 -14.52 -3.81
C TYR A 145 3.71 -13.15 -3.13
N LYS A 146 3.73 -12.08 -3.94
CA LYS A 146 3.68 -10.69 -3.47
C LYS A 146 2.26 -10.17 -3.61
N THR A 147 1.73 -9.58 -2.54
CA THR A 147 0.44 -8.90 -2.57
C THR A 147 0.68 -7.40 -2.46
N SER A 148 0.05 -6.61 -3.34
CA SER A 148 0.18 -5.15 -3.33
C SER A 148 -1.17 -4.47 -3.19
N LEU A 149 -1.23 -3.45 -2.34
CA LEU A 149 -2.38 -2.57 -2.16
C LEU A 149 -2.04 -1.18 -2.70
N SER A 150 -2.81 -0.67 -3.66
CA SER A 150 -2.51 0.61 -4.28
C SER A 150 -2.80 1.80 -3.36
N ILE A 151 -1.96 2.82 -3.51
CA ILE A 151 -2.07 4.12 -2.86
C ILE A 151 -2.17 5.17 -3.94
N GLN A 152 -3.17 6.01 -3.80
CA GLN A 152 -3.36 7.21 -4.56
C GLN A 152 -3.40 8.41 -3.61
N LEU A 153 -2.38 9.26 -3.67
CA LEU A 153 -2.24 10.43 -2.82
C LEU A 153 -2.43 11.70 -3.65
N ARG A 154 -3.40 12.53 -3.24
CA ARG A 154 -3.73 13.80 -3.89
C ARG A 154 -3.37 14.96 -2.98
N PHE A 155 -2.67 15.95 -3.53
CA PHE A 155 -2.49 17.22 -2.86
C PHE A 155 -3.75 18.08 -2.99
N GLY A 156 -4.37 18.42 -1.87
CA GLY A 156 -5.48 19.35 -1.81
C GLY A 156 -5.00 20.72 -1.36
N LEU A 157 -5.19 21.76 -2.17
CA LEU A 157 -5.11 23.12 -1.63
C LEU A 157 -6.25 23.30 -0.59
N PRO A 158 -6.00 23.96 0.55
CA PRO A 158 -7.08 24.33 1.45
C PRO A 158 -8.09 25.15 0.66
N LYS A 159 -9.36 24.73 0.67
CA LYS A 159 -10.44 25.61 0.23
C LYS A 159 -10.47 26.77 1.23
N MET A 160 -9.93 27.93 0.87
CA MET A 160 -10.20 29.16 1.62
C MET A 160 -11.69 29.45 1.45
N ILE A 161 -12.48 29.09 2.46
CA ILE A 161 -13.85 29.58 2.55
C ILE A 161 -13.72 31.05 2.96
N HIS A 162 -13.80 31.96 1.99
CA HIS A 162 -14.06 33.37 2.30
C HIS A 162 -15.47 33.46 2.88
N LEU A 163 -15.58 33.42 4.21
CA LEU A 163 -16.78 33.88 4.91
C LEU A 163 -16.77 35.42 4.90
N PHE A 164 -17.10 36.00 3.75
CA PHE A 164 -17.56 37.39 3.70
C PHE A 164 -19.10 37.34 3.76
N THR A 165 -19.64 37.51 4.96
CA THR A 165 -21.01 37.99 5.13
C THR A 165 -20.93 39.48 5.44
N PRO A 166 -21.28 40.38 4.51
CA PRO A 166 -21.53 41.77 4.86
C PRO A 166 -22.84 41.88 5.64
N ASN A 167 -22.85 42.80 6.61
CA ASN A 167 -23.95 43.14 7.50
C ASN A 167 -25.24 43.54 6.78
#